data_AF-A0A2V8GXX6-F1
#
_entry.id   AF-A0A2V8GXX6-F1
#
_cell.length_a   1.000
_cell.length_b   1.000
_cell.length_c   1.000
_cell.angle_alpha   90.00
_cell.angle_beta   90.00
_cell.angle_gamma   90.00
#
_symmetry.space_group_name_H-M   'P 1'
#
loop_
_entity.id
_entity.type
_entity.pdbx_description
1 polymer ?
#
loop_
_entity_poly.entity_id
_entity_poly.type
_entity_poly.pdbx_seq_one_letter_code
_entity_poly.pdbx_strand_id
1 'polypeptide(L)'
;MAMTVQATEQSAVTFTKDVLPILQKNCQSCHRAGQIAPMSLVTYKDARPWAKAIKAAVTMRKMPPWFADQKYGHFTNDRSLKQNE
;
A
#
# COMPACT_ATOMS: atom_id res chain seq x y z
N MET A 1 -36.07 9.08 12.43
CA MET A 1 -35.14 8.04 12.91
C MET A 1 -33.73 8.57 12.73
N ALA A 2 -33.07 9.02 13.80
CA ALA A 2 -31.72 9.59 13.74
C ALA A 2 -30.70 8.45 13.89
N MET A 3 -29.84 8.28 12.88
CA MET A 3 -28.70 7.37 12.94
C MET A 3 -27.51 8.12 13.55
N THR A 4 -27.14 7.75 14.77
CA THR A 4 -25.91 8.21 15.42
C THR A 4 -24.71 7.49 14.82
N VAL A 5 -23.79 8.23 14.22
CA VAL A 5 -22.51 7.71 13.74
C VAL A 5 -21.60 7.53 14.97
N GLN A 6 -21.27 6.29 15.30
CA GLN A 6 -20.29 5.99 16.35
C GLN A 6 -18.88 6.26 15.81
N ALA A 7 -18.18 7.20 16.43
CA ALA A 7 -16.76 7.39 16.18
C ALA A 7 -16.00 6.24 16.85
N THR A 8 -15.48 5.32 16.05
CA THR A 8 -14.46 4.37 16.50
C THR A 8 -13.25 5.18 16.94
N GLU A 9 -12.77 4.99 18.18
CA GLU A 9 -11.48 5.51 18.62
C GLU A 9 -10.39 4.96 17.69
N GLN A 10 -10.08 5.71 16.65
CA GLN A 10 -9.01 5.37 15.73
C GLN A 10 -7.72 5.65 16.47
N SER A 11 -7.19 4.63 17.15
CA SER A 11 -5.82 4.64 17.68
C SER A 11 -4.90 5.34 16.69
N ALA A 12 -4.09 6.28 17.17
CA ALA A 12 -3.24 7.09 16.30
C ALA A 12 -2.40 6.18 15.39
N VAL A 13 -2.65 6.26 14.08
CA VAL A 13 -1.92 5.48 13.08
C VAL A 13 -0.46 5.91 13.10
N THR A 14 0.43 4.95 13.25
CA THR A 14 1.88 5.15 13.28
C THR A 14 2.54 4.49 12.09
N PHE A 15 3.64 5.08 11.61
CA PHE A 15 4.37 4.52 10.48
C PHE A 15 4.85 3.10 10.77
N THR A 16 5.49 2.87 11.92
CA THR A 16 6.12 1.59 12.22
C THR A 16 5.11 0.45 12.44
N LYS A 17 3.98 0.72 13.10
CA LYS A 17 3.00 -0.35 13.41
C LYS A 17 2.07 -0.61 12.23
N ASP A 18 1.63 0.42 11.53
CA ASP A 18 0.50 0.31 10.61
C ASP A 18 0.92 0.39 9.14
N VAL A 19 1.90 1.24 8.81
CA VAL A 19 2.29 1.51 7.41
C VAL A 19 3.44 0.60 6.96
N LEU A 20 4.46 0.44 7.79
CA LEU A 20 5.68 -0.28 7.44
C LEU A 20 5.42 -1.75 7.07
N PRO A 21 4.56 -2.53 7.77
CA PRO A 21 4.28 -3.91 7.38
C PRO A 21 3.66 -4.03 5.98
N ILE A 22 2.78 -3.08 5.62
CA ILE A 22 2.14 -3.04 4.28
C ILE A 22 3.20 -2.76 3.21
N LEU A 23 4.06 -1.77 3.44
CA LEU A 23 5.14 -1.43 2.51
C LEU A 23 6.14 -2.57 2.37
N GLN A 24 6.53 -3.22 3.47
CA GLN A 24 7.44 -4.37 3.46
C GLN A 24 6.89 -5.53 2.63
N LYS A 25 5.64 -5.90 2.87
CA LYS A 25 4.98 -7.02 2.20
C LYS A 25 4.77 -6.76 0.70
N ASN A 26 4.28 -5.58 0.34
CA ASN A 26 3.74 -5.35 -1.00
C ASN A 26 4.65 -4.49 -1.90
N CYS A 27 5.46 -3.60 -1.33
CA CYS A 27 6.17 -2.56 -2.10
C CYS A 27 7.70 -2.71 -2.10
N GLN A 28 8.31 -3.05 -0.96
CA GLN A 28 9.75 -2.95 -0.76
C GLN A 28 10.59 -3.96 -1.56
N SER A 29 9.98 -5.02 -2.11
CA SER A 29 10.72 -5.90 -3.03
C SER A 29 11.27 -5.13 -4.24
N CYS A 30 10.57 -4.08 -4.67
CA CYS A 30 10.93 -3.21 -5.79
C CYS A 30 11.38 -1.82 -5.31
N HIS A 31 10.78 -1.32 -4.22
CA HIS A 31 11.01 0.01 -3.64
C HIS A 31 12.03 0.00 -2.50
N ARG A 32 13.24 -0.47 -2.80
CA ARG A 32 14.40 -0.42 -1.90
C ARG A 32 15.62 0.01 -2.71
N ALA A 33 16.63 0.56 -2.02
CA ALA A 33 17.85 1.04 -2.67
C ALA A 33 18.49 -0.07 -3.54
N GLY A 34 18.91 0.30 -4.75
CA GLY A 34 19.53 -0.64 -5.71
C GLY A 34 18.56 -1.61 -6.39
N GLN A 35 17.25 -1.34 -6.37
CA GLN A 35 16.26 -2.11 -7.14
C GLN A 35 15.61 -1.27 -8.23
N ILE A 36 14.67 -1.89 -8.95
CA ILE A 36 14.05 -1.33 -10.15
C ILE A 36 13.26 -0.03 -9.91
N ALA A 37 12.71 0.19 -8.72
CA ALA A 37 11.97 1.42 -8.48
C ALA A 37 12.90 2.57 -8.07
N PRO A 38 12.66 3.80 -8.59
CA PRO A 38 13.59 4.92 -8.43
C PRO A 38 13.61 5.54 -7.02
N MET A 39 12.74 5.08 -6.12
CA MET A 39 12.66 5.58 -4.74
C MET A 39 12.57 4.44 -3.73
N SER A 40 13.10 4.71 -2.53
CA SER A 40 13.04 3.82 -1.38
C SER A 40 11.76 4.05 -0.58
N LEU A 41 11.11 2.97 -0.14
CA LEU A 41 10.00 2.98 0.81
C LEU A 41 10.35 2.23 2.11
N VAL A 42 11.64 2.09 2.40
CA VAL A 42 12.14 1.31 3.54
C VAL A 42 12.01 2.08 4.86
N THR A 43 12.29 3.38 4.84
CA THR A 43 12.23 4.23 6.04
C THR A 43 11.10 5.25 5.94
N TYR A 44 10.64 5.77 7.09
CA TYR A 44 9.66 6.86 7.11
C TYR A 44 10.14 8.09 6.35
N LYS A 45 11.42 8.44 6.51
CA LYS A 45 12.02 9.61 5.86
C LYS A 45 11.98 9.49 4.34
N ASP A 46 12.24 8.28 3.82
CA ASP A 46 12.20 8.04 2.38
C ASP A 46 10.76 7.96 1.85
N ALA A 47 9.86 7.31 2.59
CA ALA A 47 8.48 7.09 2.15
C ALA A 47 7.60 8.35 2.24
N ARG A 48 7.83 9.21 3.23
CA ARG A 48 6.95 10.35 3.54
C ARG A 48 6.77 11.34 2.37
N PRO A 49 7.81 11.74 1.62
CA PRO A 49 7.65 12.61 0.45
C PRO A 49 6.72 12.03 -0.62
N TRP A 50 6.66 10.70 -0.74
CA TRP A 50 5.88 10.01 -1.76
C TRP A 50 4.45 9.66 -1.34
N ALA A 51 4.04 9.96 -0.11
CA ALA A 51 2.74 9.53 0.42
C ALA A 51 1.54 9.84 -0.49
N LYS A 52 1.51 11.04 -1.09
CA LYS A 52 0.46 11.44 -2.04
C LYS A 52 0.51 10.62 -3.35
N ALA A 53 1.72 10.38 -3.86
CA ALA A 53 1.94 9.62 -5.08
C ALA A 53 1.61 8.12 -4.87
N ILE A 54 1.98 7.56 -3.72
CA ILE A 54 1.63 6.19 -3.32
C ILE A 54 0.13 6.03 -3.31
N LYS A 55 -0.60 6.94 -2.63
CA LYS A 55 -2.07 6.92 -2.61
C LYS A 55 -2.64 6.90 -4.03
N ALA A 56 -2.22 7.85 -4.87
CA ALA A 56 -2.72 7.93 -6.25
C ALA A 56 -2.45 6.63 -7.05
N ALA A 57 -1.23 6.10 -6.96
CA ALA A 57 -0.85 4.88 -7.68
C ALA A 57 -1.64 3.65 -7.21
N VAL A 58 -1.88 3.50 -5.90
CA VAL A 58 -2.68 2.41 -5.32
C VAL A 58 -4.15 2.55 -5.71
N THR A 59 -4.73 3.74 -5.57
CA THR A 59 -6.16 3.96 -5.90
C THR A 59 -6.43 3.77 -7.39
N MET A 60 -5.46 4.10 -8.25
CA MET A 60 -5.53 3.87 -9.69
C MET A 60 -5.17 2.43 -10.10
N ARG A 61 -4.89 1.53 -9.13
CA ARG A 61 -4.45 0.14 -9.38
C ARG A 61 -3.21 0.05 -10.27
N LYS A 62 -2.38 1.09 -10.32
CA LYS A 62 -1.08 1.09 -11.00
C LYS A 62 -0.01 0.37 -10.19
N MET A 63 -0.18 0.35 -8.87
CA MET A 63 0.74 -0.28 -7.92
C MET A 63 -0.01 -1.13 -6.88
N PRO A 64 0.53 -2.29 -6.49
CA PRO A 64 1.64 -2.99 -7.14
C PRO A 64 1.29 -3.40 -8.58
N PRO A 65 2.25 -3.41 -9.52
CA PRO A 65 1.96 -3.70 -10.91
C PRO A 65 1.54 -5.17 -11.01
N TRP A 66 0.33 -5.39 -11.53
CA TRP A 66 -0.21 -6.71 -11.80
C TRP A 66 -0.68 -6.78 -13.25
N PHE A 67 0.02 -7.57 -14.05
CA PHE A 67 -0.23 -7.66 -15.49
C PHE A 67 -1.16 -8.81 -15.88
N ALA A 68 -1.46 -9.72 -14.94
CA ALA A 68 -2.33 -10.85 -15.22
C ALA A 68 -3.80 -10.43 -15.05
N ASP A 69 -4.63 -10.78 -16.02
CA ASP A 69 -6.06 -10.47 -15.96
C ASP A 69 -6.75 -11.41 -14.98
N GLN A 70 -7.36 -10.82 -13.94
CA GLN A 70 -8.09 -11.52 -12.87
C GLN A 70 -9.26 -12.35 -13.41
N LYS A 71 -9.77 -12.05 -14.61
CA LYS A 71 -10.85 -12.80 -15.26
C LYS A 71 -10.46 -14.23 -15.62
N TYR A 72 -9.17 -14.50 -15.83
CA TYR A 72 -8.68 -15.80 -16.28
C TYR A 72 -8.14 -16.69 -15.16
N GLY A 73 -8.22 -16.25 -13.90
CA GLY A 73 -7.94 -17.08 -12.74
C GLY A 73 -7.29 -16.33 -11.57
N HIS A 74 -7.17 -17.03 -10.44
CA HIS A 74 -6.40 -16.59 -9.29
C HIS A 74 -4.96 -17.07 -9.40
N PHE A 75 -4.01 -16.15 -9.30
CA PHE A 75 -2.59 -16.45 -9.40
C PHE A 75 -1.99 -16.46 -7.98
N THR A 76 -1.18 -17.47 -7.68
CA THR A 76 -0.54 -17.63 -6.37
C THR A 76 0.45 -16.51 -6.04
N ASN A 77 0.94 -15.81 -7.05
CA ASN A 77 1.87 -14.68 -6.93
C ASN A 77 1.18 -13.32 -7.14
N ASP A 78 -0.15 -13.22 -7.04
CA ASP A 78 -0.85 -11.94 -7.11
C ASP A 78 -0.39 -10.99 -6.00
N ARG A 79 0.03 -9.79 -6.41
CA ARG A 79 0.53 -8.73 -5.55
C ARG A 79 -0.46 -7.59 -5.39
N SER A 80 -1.67 -7.72 -5.94
CA SER A 80 -2.72 -6.72 -5.84
C SER A 80 -3.12 -6.50 -4.39
N LEU A 81 -3.35 -5.24 -4.02
CA LEU A 81 -3.79 -4.87 -2.68
C LEU A 81 -5.29 -5.14 -2.52
N LYS A 82 -5.66 -5.72 -1.38
CA LYS A 82 -7.07 -5.84 -0.98
C LYS A 82 -7.58 -4.49 -0.49
N GLN A 83 -8.90 -4.28 -0.55
CA GLN A 83 -9.51 -2.99 -0.16
C GLN A 83 -9.32 -2.65 1.33
N ASN A 84 -9.06 -3.65 2.17
CA ASN A 84 -8.83 -3.52 3.59
C ASN A 84 -7.34 -3.39 3.96
N GLU A 85 -6.44 -3.34 2.96
CA GLU A 85 -5.02 -2.99 3.10
C GLU A 85 -4.79 -1.55 2.60
#